data_AF-A0A960APW0-F1
#
_entry.id   AF-A0A960APW0-F1
#
_cell.length_a   1.000
_cell.length_b   1.000
_cell.length_c   1.000
_cell.angle_alpha   90.00
_cell.angle_beta   90.00
_cell.angle_gamma   90.00
#
_symmetry.space_group_name_H-M   'P 1'
#
loop_
_entity.id
_entity.type
_entity.pdbx_description
1 polymer ?
#
loop_
_entity_poly.entity_id
_entity_poly.type
_entity_poly.pdbx_seq_one_letter_code
_entity_poly.pdbx_strand_id
1 'polypeptide(L)' 'GNNTYKAVQRSARAVAIGPVLQGLRKPVNDLSRGCTVKDIVNTITITAIQAQES' A
#
# COMPACT_ATOMS: atom_id res chain seq x y z
N GLY A 1 7.18 -7.42 10.74
CA GLY A 1 6.60 -6.57 9.69
C GLY A 1 5.29 -5.95 10.13
N ASN A 2 4.18 -6.70 10.09
CA ASN A 2 2.82 -6.17 10.26
C ASN A 2 2.53 -5.50 11.63
N ASN A 3 3.07 -6.05 12.73
CA ASN A 3 2.79 -5.50 14.06
C ASN A 3 3.50 -4.15 14.28
N THR A 4 4.76 -4.04 13.85
CA THR A 4 5.53 -2.78 13.87
C THR A 4 4.92 -1.73 12.94
N TYR A 5 4.48 -2.13 11.74
CA TYR A 5 3.76 -1.25 10.81
C TYR A 5 2.52 -0.62 11.45
N LYS A 6 1.66 -1.44 12.06
CA LYS A 6 0.45 -0.93 12.74
C LYS A 6 0.77 -0.14 14.01
N ALA A 7 1.81 -0.52 14.74
CA ALA A 7 2.26 0.21 15.92
C ALA A 7 2.71 1.63 15.53
N VAL A 8 3.59 1.77 14.53
CA VAL A 8 4.09 3.07 14.05
C VAL A 8 2.99 3.93 13.44
N GLN A 9 2.09 3.36 12.64
CA GLN A 9 0.94 4.08 12.11
C GLN A 9 0.08 4.71 13.22
N ARG A 10 -0.10 3.98 14.32
CA ARG A 10 -0.93 4.42 15.46
C ARG A 10 -0.18 5.32 16.44
N SER A 11 1.10 5.06 16.69
CA SER A 11 1.90 5.77 17.70
C SER A 11 2.54 7.05 17.17
N ALA A 12 2.99 7.06 15.92
CA ALA A 12 3.73 8.18 15.33
C ALA A 12 2.87 9.09 14.45
N ARG A 13 1.57 8.78 14.28
CA ARG A 13 0.69 9.39 13.26
C ARG A 13 1.31 9.37 11.86
N ALA A 14 2.21 8.42 11.61
CA ALA A 14 2.88 8.28 10.34
C ALA A 14 1.88 7.82 9.27
N VAL A 15 1.98 8.39 8.08
CA VAL A 15 1.21 7.92 6.92
C VAL A 15 1.79 6.57 6.52
N ALA A 16 1.00 5.51 6.74
CA ALA A 16 1.37 4.16 6.39
C ALA A 16 0.56 3.73 5.15
N ILE A 17 1.23 3.52 4.02
CA ILE A 17 0.62 3.09 2.76
C ILE A 17 1.11 1.67 2.45
N GLY A 18 0.18 0.72 2.31
CA GLY A 18 0.49 -0.67 2.01
C GLY A 18 -0.53 -1.67 2.57
N PRO A 19 -0.32 -2.98 2.34
CA PRO A 19 0.88 -3.61 1.75
C PRO A 19 1.03 -3.35 0.24
N VAL A 20 2.29 -3.25 -0.24
CA VAL A 20 2.63 -3.17 -1.67
C VAL A 20 3.27 -4.48 -2.09
N LEU A 21 2.73 -5.13 -3.11
CA LEU A 21 3.26 -6.39 -3.64
C LEU A 21 4.40 -6.10 -4.62
N GLN A 22 5.42 -6.97 -4.63
CA GLN A 22 6.62 -6.85 -5.47
C GLN A 22 6.94 -8.19 -6.10
N GLY A 23 7.65 -8.18 -7.24
CA GLY A 23 8.12 -9.40 -7.93
C GLY A 23 7.10 -10.07 -8.85
N LEU A 24 5.95 -9.43 -9.11
CA LEU A 24 4.96 -9.92 -10.06
C LEU A 24 5.28 -9.44 -11.49
N ARG A 25 4.97 -10.26 -12.50
CA ARG A 25 5.15 -9.91 -13.94
C ARG A 25 4.31 -8.70 -14.36
N LYS A 26 3.16 -8.50 -13.70
CA LYS A 26 2.31 -7.33 -13.84
C LYS A 26 1.92 -6.87 -12.45
N PRO A 27 1.86 -5.55 -12.19
CA PRO A 27 1.61 -5.03 -10.87
C PRO A 27 0.17 -5.30 -10.47
N VAL A 28 0.01 -5.87 -9.29
CA VAL A 28 -1.26 -6.13 -8.64
C VAL A 28 -1.05 -5.79 -7.18
N ASN A 29 -1.96 -5.03 -6.58
CA ASN A 29 -1.94 -4.72 -5.15
C ASN A 29 -3.31 -5.02 -4.55
N ASP A 30 -3.31 -5.54 -3.32
CA ASP A 30 -4.52 -5.84 -2.57
C ASP A 30 -4.90 -4.66 -1.65
N LEU A 31 -6.18 -4.50 -1.40
CA LEU A 31 -6.70 -3.51 -0.45
C LEU A 31 -7.19 -4.21 0.81
N SER A 32 -6.87 -3.62 1.97
CA SER A 32 -7.46 -4.08 3.22
C SER A 32 -8.98 -3.84 3.22
N ARG A 33 -9.75 -4.78 3.79
CA ARG A 33 -11.23 -4.73 3.87
C ARG A 33 -11.82 -3.42 4.43
N GLY A 34 -11.06 -2.67 5.24
CA GLY A 34 -11.47 -1.38 5.82
C GLY A 34 -10.78 -0.17 5.19
N CYS A 35 -10.35 -0.25 3.93
CA CYS A 35 -9.64 0.84 3.26
C CYS A 35 -10.51 2.09 3.09
N THR A 36 -9.88 3.26 3.17
CA THR A 36 -10.49 4.55 2.88
C THR A 36 -10.36 4.90 1.40
N VAL A 37 -11.11 5.89 0.92
CA VAL A 37 -10.95 6.43 -0.45
C VAL A 37 -9.50 6.85 -0.71
N LYS A 38 -8.84 7.44 0.29
CA LYS A 38 -7.43 7.84 0.19
C LYS A 38 -6.51 6.65 -0.02
N ASP A 39 -6.76 5.53 0.65
CA ASP A 39 -5.98 4.30 0.49
C ASP A 39 -6.15 3.73 -0.93
N ILE A 40 -7.37 3.77 -1.47
CA ILE A 40 -7.65 3.34 -2.85
C ILE A 40 -6.84 4.18 -3.84
N VAL A 41 -6.91 5.51 -3.74
CA VAL A 41 -6.17 6.42 -4.63
C VAL A 41 -4.66 6.20 -4.53
N ASN A 42 -4.14 6.04 -3.32
CA ASN A 42 -2.73 5.75 -3.10
C ASN A 42 -2.32 4.43 -3.74
N THR A 43 -3.11 3.37 -3.56
CA THR A 43 -2.84 2.04 -4.15
C THR A 43 -2.88 2.07 -5.67
N ILE A 44 -3.83 2.79 -6.29
CA ILE A 44 -3.87 2.99 -7.75
C ILE A 44 -2.62 3.71 -8.23
N THR A 45 -2.24 4.79 -7.55
CA THR A 45 -1.06 5.59 -7.90
C THR A 45 0.21 4.74 -7.87
N ILE A 46 0.39 3.95 -6.82
CA ILE A 46 1.53 3.02 -6.69
C ILE A 46 1.50 1.96 -7.79
N THR A 47 0.35 1.33 -8.04
CA THR A 47 0.20 0.29 -9.06
C THR A 47 0.53 0.84 -10.46
N ALA A 48 0.13 2.07 -10.77
CA ALA A 48 0.43 2.73 -12.04
C ALA A 48 1.94 2.97 -12.22
N ILE A 49 2.64 3.41 -11.16
CA ILE A 49 4.10 3.58 -11.19
C ILE A 49 4.80 2.23 -11.40
N GLN A 50 4.40 1.20 -10.65
CA GLN A 50 4.96 -0.14 -10.82
C GLN A 50 4.77 -0.67 -12.26
N ALA A 51 3.66 -0.31 -12.92
CA ALA A 51 3.38 -0.71 -14.29
C ALA A 51 4.31 -0.06 -15.32
N GLN A 52 4.81 1.15 -15.03
CA GLN A 52 5.76 1.86 -15.89
C GLN A 52 7.17 1.26 -15.80
N GLU A 53 7.52 0.65 -14.66
CA GLU A 53 8.80 0.00 -14.43
C GLU A 53 8.81 -1.51 -14.82
N SER A 54 7.68 -2.02 -15.35
CA SER A 54 7.47 -3.45 -15.69
C SER A 54 7.61 -3.78 -17.18
#